data_AF-A0A843I350-F1
#
_entry.id   AF-A0A843I350-F1
#
_cell.length_a   1.000
_cell.length_b   1.000
_cell.length_c   1.000
_cell.angle_alpha   90.00
_cell.angle_beta   90.00
_cell.angle_gamma   90.00
#
_symmetry.space_group_name_H-M   'P 1'
#
loop_
_entity.id
_entity.type
_entity.pdbx_description
1 polymer ?
#
loop_
_entity_poly.entity_id
_entity_poly.type
_entity_poly.pdbx_seq_one_letter_code
_entity_poly.pdbx_strand_id
1 'polypeptide(L)'
;MEVGGSIYLTLLEISIMLFAAAVLRSALHRFKIPGIVADISIGVILSPYAVGGFLNRLLGVQLFQLNDYVVFLADFAVILIIFAAGLEHGMASLRSAGIWGALGAAAGALLP
;
A
#
# COMPACT_ATOMS: atom_id res chain seq x y z
N MET A 1 -2.38 23.70 -19.19
CA MET A 1 -1.78 22.75 -18.24
C MET A 1 -2.57 22.87 -16.94
N GLU A 2 -3.67 22.12 -16.79
CA GLU A 2 -4.52 22.18 -15.59
C GLU A 2 -3.95 21.27 -14.50
N VAL A 3 -3.06 21.83 -13.68
CA VAL A 3 -2.40 21.14 -12.56
C VAL A 3 -3.41 20.65 -11.50
N GLY A 4 -4.59 21.28 -11.41
CA GLY A 4 -5.62 20.92 -10.43
C GLY A 4 -6.36 19.61 -10.75
N GLY A 5 -6.63 19.30 -12.01
CA GLY A 5 -7.47 18.16 -12.39
C GLY A 5 -6.87 16.79 -12.05
N SER A 6 -5.55 16.67 -12.14
CA SER A 6 -4.83 15.41 -11.91
C SER A 6 -4.84 14.96 -10.44
N ILE A 7 -4.79 15.93 -9.51
CA ILE A 7 -4.79 15.64 -8.06
C ILE A 7 -6.12 15.04 -7.63
N TYR A 8 -7.24 15.62 -8.07
CA TYR A 8 -8.57 15.11 -7.72
C TYR A 8 -8.81 13.71 -8.26
N LEU A 9 -8.36 13.42 -9.49
CA LEU A 9 -8.45 12.08 -10.07
C LEU A 9 -7.60 11.06 -9.32
N THR A 10 -6.40 11.45 -8.88
CA THR A 10 -5.53 10.57 -8.08
C THR A 10 -6.14 10.27 -6.71
N LEU A 11 -6.67 11.29 -6.02
CA LEU A 11 -7.34 11.08 -4.73
C LEU A 11 -8.59 10.20 -4.88
N LEU A 12 -9.33 10.37 -5.99
CA LEU A 12 -10.45 9.51 -6.33
C LEU A 12 -10.00 8.06 -6.59
N GLU A 13 -8.94 7.86 -7.37
CA GLU A 13 -8.33 6.56 -7.63
C GLU A 13 -7.99 5.84 -6.33
N ILE A 14 -7.21 6.48 -5.46
CA ILE A 14 -6.81 5.92 -4.16
C ILE A 14 -8.03 5.63 -3.29
N SER A 15 -9.02 6.52 -3.27
CA SER A 15 -10.25 6.32 -2.50
C SER A 15 -11.04 5.10 -2.99
N ILE A 16 -11.14 4.91 -4.31
CA ILE A 16 -11.80 3.75 -4.92
C ILE A 16 -11.02 2.47 -4.60
N MET A 17 -9.70 2.50 -4.72
CA MET A 17 -8.86 1.33 -4.40
C MET A 17 -8.99 0.92 -2.93
N LEU A 18 -8.89 1.88 -2.01
CA LEU A 18 -9.06 1.65 -0.57
C LEU A 18 -10.46 1.15 -0.24
N PHE A 19 -11.49 1.74 -0.85
CA PHE A 19 -12.87 1.31 -0.66
C PHE A 19 -13.09 -0.13 -1.16
N ALA A 20 -12.64 -0.45 -2.37
CA ALA A 20 -12.75 -1.79 -2.94
C ALA A 20 -11.99 -2.83 -2.10
N ALA A 21 -10.80 -2.48 -1.61
CA ALA A 21 -10.02 -3.32 -0.70
C ALA A 21 -10.74 -3.55 0.64
N ALA A 22 -11.34 -2.51 1.21
CA ALA A 22 -12.10 -2.62 2.46
C ALA A 22 -13.36 -3.50 2.29
N VAL A 23 -14.08 -3.35 1.17
CA VAL A 23 -15.23 -4.19 0.83
C VAL A 23 -14.81 -5.66 0.68
N LEU A 24 -13.75 -5.93 -0.08
CA LEU A 24 -13.25 -7.29 -0.26
C LEU A 24 -12.73 -7.88 1.06
N ARG A 25 -12.00 -7.10 1.87
CA ARG A 25 -11.53 -7.51 3.20
C ARG A 25 -12.70 -7.91 4.10
N SER A 26 -13.75 -7.10 4.13
CA SER A 26 -14.97 -7.39 4.91
C SER A 26 -15.63 -8.69 4.45
N ALA A 27 -15.71 -8.93 3.14
CA ALA A 27 -16.23 -10.17 2.58
C ALA A 27 -15.37 -11.40 2.93
N LEU A 28 -14.04 -11.25 2.83
CA LEU A 28 -13.07 -12.32 3.09
C LEU A 28 -12.86 -12.62 4.58
N HIS A 29 -13.22 -11.68 5.47
CA HIS A 29 -13.12 -11.88 6.92
C HIS A 29 -13.90 -13.12 7.39
N ARG A 30 -15.03 -13.44 6.75
CA ARG A 30 -15.82 -14.65 7.06
C ARG A 30 -15.06 -15.95 6.80
N PHE A 31 -14.08 -15.94 5.91
CA PHE A 31 -13.28 -17.08 5.52
C PHE A 31 -11.93 -17.16 6.26
N LYS A 32 -11.70 -16.31 7.26
CA LYS A 32 -10.42 -16.20 8.01
C LYS A 32 -9.21 -15.91 7.12
N ILE A 33 -9.42 -15.30 5.97
CA ILE A 33 -8.33 -14.91 5.06
C ILE A 33 -7.73 -13.60 5.59
N PRO A 34 -6.39 -13.48 5.68
CA PRO A 34 -5.73 -12.25 6.11
C PRO A 34 -6.08 -11.05 5.22
N GLY A 35 -6.32 -9.89 5.82
CA GLY A 35 -6.73 -8.69 5.08
C GLY A 35 -5.74 -8.22 4.01
N ILE A 36 -4.45 -8.47 4.21
CA ILE A 36 -3.40 -8.15 3.23
C ILE A 36 -3.63 -8.84 1.87
N VAL A 37 -4.24 -10.03 1.86
CA VAL A 37 -4.56 -10.75 0.64
C VAL A 37 -5.62 -9.98 -0.16
N ALA A 38 -6.60 -9.38 0.53
CA ALA A 38 -7.62 -8.55 -0.10
C ALA A 38 -7.01 -7.29 -0.74
N ASP A 39 -6.12 -6.61 0.00
CA ASP A 39 -5.48 -5.38 -0.47
C ASP A 39 -4.63 -5.62 -1.72
N ILE A 40 -3.78 -6.66 -1.68
CA ILE A 40 -2.93 -7.03 -2.82
C ILE A 40 -3.79 -7.46 -4.00
N SER A 41 -4.85 -8.26 -3.77
CA SER A 41 -5.74 -8.72 -4.84
C SER A 41 -6.43 -7.56 -5.54
N ILE A 42 -7.00 -6.61 -4.79
CA ILE A 42 -7.61 -5.40 -5.36
C ILE A 42 -6.57 -4.55 -6.08
N GLY A 43 -5.38 -4.38 -5.52
CA GLY A 43 -4.28 -3.68 -6.16
C GLY A 43 -3.93 -4.26 -7.53
N VAL A 44 -3.82 -5.59 -7.62
CA VAL A 44 -3.54 -6.29 -8.87
C VAL A 44 -4.71 -6.19 -9.85
N ILE A 45 -5.94 -6.44 -9.40
CA ILE A 45 -7.15 -6.43 -10.24
C ILE A 45 -7.41 -5.03 -10.81
N LEU A 46 -7.39 -3.99 -9.98
CA LEU A 46 -7.66 -2.61 -10.38
C LEU A 46 -6.43 -1.89 -10.96
N SER A 47 -5.31 -2.59 -11.13
CA SER A 47 -4.13 -2.00 -11.75
C SER A 47 -4.40 -1.54 -13.20
N PRO A 48 -3.66 -0.54 -13.71
CA PRO A 48 -3.71 -0.14 -15.12
C PRO A 48 -3.41 -1.28 -16.09
N TYR A 49 -2.69 -2.31 -15.64
CA TYR A 49 -2.29 -3.46 -16.45
C TYR A 49 -3.32 -4.60 -16.44
N ALA A 50 -4.36 -4.50 -15.61
CA ALA A 50 -5.43 -5.49 -15.48
C ALA A 50 -6.81 -4.85 -15.79
N VAL A 51 -7.78 -4.97 -14.89
CA VAL A 51 -9.15 -4.46 -15.09
C VAL A 51 -9.19 -2.93 -15.08
N GLY A 52 -8.29 -2.27 -14.34
CA GLY A 52 -8.18 -0.81 -14.32
C GLY A 52 -7.90 -0.20 -15.69
N GLY A 53 -7.05 -0.84 -16.50
CA GLY A 53 -6.78 -0.41 -17.87
C GLY A 53 -7.99 -0.53 -18.79
N PHE A 54 -8.80 -1.58 -18.62
CA PHE A 54 -10.05 -1.75 -19.36
C PHE A 54 -11.07 -0.67 -18.98
N LEU A 55 -11.23 -0.40 -17.67
CA LEU A 55 -12.10 0.66 -17.15
C LEU A 55 -11.72 2.04 -17.68
N ASN A 56 -10.41 2.35 -17.75
CA ASN A 56 -9.93 3.62 -18.28
C ASN A 56 -10.35 3.83 -19.75
N ARG A 57 -10.28 2.78 -20.58
CA ARG A 57 -10.71 2.85 -21.99
C ARG A 57 -12.22 3.02 -22.13
N LEU A 58 -13.00 2.36 -21.27
CA LEU A 58 -14.46 2.44 -21.29
C LEU A 58 -14.97 3.82 -20.85
N LEU A 59 -14.36 4.39 -19.81
CA LEU A 59 -14.74 5.68 -19.23
C LEU A 59 -14.15 6.87 -20.01
N GLY A 60 -13.16 6.64 -20.89
CA GLY A 60 -12.45 7.71 -21.60
C GLY A 60 -11.59 8.59 -20.69
N VAL A 61 -11.41 8.20 -19.42
CA VAL A 61 -10.64 8.91 -18.41
C VAL A 61 -9.54 7.99 -17.87
N GLN A 62 -8.37 8.57 -17.69
CA GLN A 62 -7.19 7.92 -17.16
C GLN A 62 -7.26 7.86 -15.62
N LEU A 63 -8.19 7.04 -15.09
CA LEU A 63 -8.49 6.99 -13.66
C LEU A 63 -7.52 6.09 -12.88
N PHE A 64 -7.21 4.90 -13.38
CA PHE A 64 -6.25 3.99 -12.74
C PHE A 64 -4.89 4.16 -13.40
N GLN A 65 -3.98 4.93 -12.81
CA GLN A 65 -2.68 5.22 -13.40
C GLN A 65 -1.56 5.34 -12.37
N LEU A 66 -0.41 4.79 -12.75
CA LEU A 66 0.84 5.08 -12.06
C LEU A 66 1.29 6.48 -12.41
N ASN A 67 0.98 7.43 -11.55
CA ASN A 67 1.40 8.81 -11.64
C ASN A 67 2.31 9.19 -10.46
N ASP A 68 2.99 10.33 -10.57
CA ASP A 68 3.93 10.80 -9.54
C ASP A 68 3.26 11.05 -8.18
N TYR A 69 1.95 11.36 -8.15
CA TYR A 69 1.20 11.55 -6.91
C TYR A 69 0.90 10.23 -6.19
N VAL A 70 0.61 9.16 -6.93
CA VAL A 70 0.42 7.81 -6.37
C VAL A 70 1.74 7.30 -5.80
N VAL A 71 2.84 7.48 -6.53
CA VAL A 71 4.19 7.09 -6.07
C VAL A 71 4.57 7.91 -4.83
N PHE A 72 4.37 9.23 -4.86
CA PHE A 72 4.60 10.10 -3.72
C PHE A 72 3.81 9.66 -2.47
N LEU A 73 2.53 9.32 -2.63
CA LEU A 73 1.71 8.87 -1.50
C LEU A 73 2.17 7.51 -0.98
N ALA A 74 2.59 6.59 -1.85
CA ALA A 74 3.13 5.31 -1.46
C ALA A 74 4.43 5.47 -0.65
N ASP A 75 5.36 6.31 -1.11
CA ASP A 75 6.60 6.61 -0.40
C ASP A 75 6.32 7.26 0.96
N PHE A 76 5.37 8.19 1.00
CA PHE A 76 4.94 8.81 2.24
C PHE A 76 4.32 7.79 3.21
N ALA A 77 3.46 6.89 2.72
CA ALA A 77 2.87 5.83 3.52
C ALA A 77 3.93 4.87 4.08
N VAL A 78 4.96 4.52 3.31
CA VAL A 78 6.07 3.68 3.78
C VAL A 78 6.81 4.36 4.93
N ILE A 79 7.10 5.66 4.84
CA ILE A 79 7.71 6.42 5.93
C ILE A 79 6.84 6.36 7.18
N LEU A 80 5.53 6.59 7.04
CA LEU A 80 4.59 6.53 8.17
C LEU A 80 4.54 5.13 8.81
N ILE A 81 4.57 4.07 8.00
CA ILE A 81 4.57 2.69 8.48
C ILE A 81 5.86 2.37 9.26
N ILE A 82 7.02 2.73 8.72
CA ILE A 82 8.31 2.53 9.41
C ILE A 82 8.34 3.33 10.71
N PHE A 83 7.83 4.56 10.69
CA PHE A 83 7.74 5.41 11.88
C PHE A 83 6.82 4.81 12.95
N ALA A 84 5.63 4.34 12.55
CA ALA A 84 4.69 3.69 13.46
C ALA A 84 5.29 2.42 14.08
N ALA A 85 5.94 1.58 13.28
CA ALA A 85 6.63 0.38 13.76
C ALA A 85 7.75 0.71 14.75
N GLY A 86 8.51 1.78 14.51
CA GLY A 86 9.55 2.27 15.42
C GLY A 86 9.02 2.82 16.75
N LEU A 87 7.78 3.34 16.77
CA LEU A 87 7.11 3.79 18.00
C LEU A 87 6.49 2.63 18.80
N GLU A 88 6.03 1.57 18.13
CA GLU A 88 5.39 0.41 18.76
C GLU A 88 6.37 -0.42 19.60
N HIS A 89 7.59 -0.64 19.08
CA HIS A 89 8.65 -1.33 19.79
C HIS A 89 9.62 -0.31 20.40
N GLY A 90 9.36 0.11 21.64
CA GLY A 90 10.22 1.07 22.33
C GLY A 90 11.68 0.59 22.50
N MET A 91 12.58 1.52 22.84
CA MET A 91 14.04 1.30 22.99
C MET A 91 14.43 0.19 23.99
N ALA A 92 13.50 -0.23 24.86
CA ALA A 92 13.72 -1.32 25.80
C ALA A 92 13.91 -2.68 25.10
N SER A 93 13.21 -2.95 23.99
CA SER A 93 13.37 -4.22 23.25
C SER A 93 14.71 -4.28 22.52
N LEU A 94 15.18 -3.13 22.00
CA LEU A 94 16.52 -3.03 21.41
C LEU A 94 17.61 -3.30 22.46
N ARG A 95 17.46 -2.75 23.67
CA ARG A 95 18.41 -2.98 24.77
C ARG A 95 18.41 -4.43 25.24
N SER A 96 17.25 -5.10 25.28
CA SER A 96 17.16 -6.50 25.71
C SER A 96 17.66 -7.48 24.64
N ALA A 97 17.49 -7.18 23.36
CA ALA A 97 17.99 -8.01 22.27
C ALA A 97 19.53 -7.92 22.11
N GLY A 98 20.11 -6.78 22.49
CA GLY A 98 21.55 -6.57 22.52
C GLY A 98 22.23 -6.84 21.16
N ILE A 99 23.48 -7.30 21.20
CA ILE A 99 24.27 -7.55 20.00
C ILE A 99 23.72 -8.70 19.14
N TRP A 100 23.06 -9.68 19.76
CA TRP A 100 22.46 -10.81 19.05
C TRP A 100 21.24 -10.38 18.23
N GLY A 101 20.42 -9.46 18.76
CA GLY A 101 19.34 -8.84 17.99
C GLY A 101 19.87 -8.06 16.79
N ALA A 102 20.92 -7.26 16.99
CA ALA A 102 21.53 -6.48 15.92
C ALA A 102 22.13 -7.36 14.82
N LEU A 103 22.87 -8.41 15.20
CA LEU A 103 23.45 -9.36 14.24
C LEU A 103 22.37 -10.16 13.52
N GLY A 104 21.31 -10.60 14.22
CA GLY A 104 20.19 -11.30 13.59
C GLY A 104 19.46 -10.43 12.57
N ALA A 105 19.21 -9.16 12.89
CA ALA A 105 18.58 -8.21 11.97
C ALA A 105 19.48 -7.92 10.76
N ALA A 106 20.77 -7.64 10.97
CA ALA A 106 21.71 -7.34 9.89
C ALA A 106 21.94 -8.56 8.99
N ALA A 107 22.15 -9.75 9.57
CA ALA A 107 22.34 -10.98 8.81
C ALA A 107 21.08 -11.36 8.04
N GLY A 108 19.90 -11.30 8.67
CA GLY A 108 18.63 -11.59 8.00
C GLY A 108 18.29 -10.60 6.88
N ALA A 109 18.71 -9.33 6.99
CA ALA A 109 18.55 -8.35 5.92
C ALA A 109 19.54 -8.55 4.76
N LEU A 110 20.76 -9.06 5.03
CA LEU A 110 21.82 -9.24 4.03
C LEU A 110 21.83 -10.61 3.35
N LEU A 111 21.35 -11.66 4.03
CA LEU A 111 21.37 -13.07 3.59
C LEU A 111 19.93 -13.63 3.56
N PRO A 112 19.02 -13.08 2.74
CA PRO A 112 17.58 -13.37 2.78
C PRO A 112 17.21 -14.85 2.78
#